data_AF-A0A6J8CG84-F1
#
_entry.id   AF-A0A6J8CG84-F1
#
_cell.length_a   1.000
_cell.length_b   1.000
_cell.length_c   1.000
_cell.angle_alpha   90.00
_cell.angle_beta   90.00
_cell.angle_gamma   90.00
#
_symmetry.space_group_name_H-M   'P 1'
#
loop_
_entity.id
_entity.type
_entity.pdbx_description
1 polymer ?
#
loop_
_entity_poly.entity_id
_entity_poly.type
_entity_poly.pdbx_seq_one_letter_code
_entity_poly.pdbx_strand_id
1 'polypeptide(L)'
;MKYRPLPDLFRAFLLKGTENVNTGDKYGSTPLHFAAFHNYEEQIEILLKCGADINARDNLQERPLDTAKRHNSFRCIALLKEADRTAIEHIMTFVRKTMLRDKTFEEILYGLPETIISSCIKSPQDIQTLLHLPLNSKDFMNYLLESYYTRSPKYSSEVESVTFDVNNLVTSLCTLIQKYDSRFEMSVLPSGSMAEGTKIGRPDEFDFILCLDKLNDITDIVMTDNLMKTGFASLKFKTTQVFHEYLPFTDADGYFLPDLFLRLFYEYLQRALDESHLWKEGHFYYNVENRMGKIFAKPVFTFDVHWLNSVYKQLRISIDLVPAVYKRGWWPINTDVDKIPLVSLDIKAAGCFLTLQTKARQNYNHDSDCISRTCNTEDNDVELAKKRMLRISAAPAEICLMKSLPNKFRQTYVLAKVLKNVCPCIDVETKQYKLEEVNLEYEKPRRTSPSELIKSYMLKNSVFYILDELKMKNQLEDELDVSEITIKMYNFLLRFVDGEQMRMRPYFLSSDINVFEKSKELSLNKTFILHLQRESSIKLVLGILNEQFTRECLAAKMF
;
A
#
# COMPACT_ATOMS: atom_id res chain seq x y z
N MET A 1 -23.61 39.39 46.52
CA MET A 1 -22.35 39.54 47.27
C MET A 1 -21.65 40.80 46.78
N LYS A 2 -21.35 41.79 47.65
CA LYS A 2 -20.70 43.07 47.27
C LYS A 2 -19.16 43.05 47.43
N TYR A 3 -18.59 41.88 47.76
CA TYR A 3 -17.16 41.65 47.88
C TYR A 3 -16.78 40.41 47.05
N ARG A 4 -15.63 40.47 46.34
CA ARG A 4 -15.06 39.35 45.58
C ARG A 4 -14.91 38.14 46.53
N PRO A 5 -15.63 37.04 46.34
CA PRO A 5 -15.47 35.87 47.19
C PRO A 5 -14.03 35.34 47.04
N LEU A 6 -13.35 35.10 48.17
CA LEU A 6 -12.05 34.42 48.17
C LEU A 6 -12.24 33.02 47.54
N PRO A 7 -11.54 32.69 46.45
CA PRO A 7 -11.72 31.43 45.70
C PRO A 7 -11.64 30.17 46.57
N ASP A 8 -10.78 30.17 47.59
CA ASP A 8 -10.60 29.04 48.50
C ASP A 8 -11.82 28.81 49.41
N LEU A 9 -12.47 29.88 49.86
CA LEU A 9 -13.69 29.79 50.66
C LEU A 9 -14.86 29.30 49.79
N PHE A 10 -14.91 29.74 48.53
CA PHE A 10 -15.92 29.31 47.56
C PHE A 10 -15.77 27.81 47.21
N ARG A 11 -14.53 27.32 46.99
CA ARG A 11 -14.25 25.88 46.83
C ARG A 11 -14.65 25.08 48.07
N ALA A 12 -14.30 25.56 49.27
CA ALA A 12 -14.62 24.88 50.52
C ALA A 12 -16.14 24.77 50.76
N PHE A 13 -16.92 25.78 50.34
CA PHE A 13 -18.37 25.79 50.46
C PHE A 13 -19.05 24.81 49.49
N LEU A 14 -18.62 24.80 48.22
CA LEU A 14 -19.18 23.91 47.19
C LEU A 14 -18.83 22.43 47.41
N LEU A 15 -17.67 22.13 48.00
CA LEU A 15 -17.25 20.76 48.30
C LEU A 15 -17.83 20.20 49.61
N LYS A 16 -18.28 21.06 50.54
CA LYS A 16 -18.92 20.64 51.81
C LYS A 16 -20.45 20.70 51.79
N GLY A 17 -21.05 21.43 50.86
CA GLY A 17 -22.51 21.63 50.79
C GLY A 17 -23.23 20.48 50.07
N THR A 18 -24.46 20.19 50.50
CA THR A 18 -25.41 19.29 49.83
C THR A 18 -26.25 20.00 48.76
N GLU A 19 -25.88 21.23 48.39
CA GLU A 19 -26.69 22.11 47.55
C GLU A 19 -26.40 21.92 46.05
N ASN A 20 -27.46 21.93 45.24
CA ASN A 20 -27.36 21.78 43.79
C ASN A 20 -26.76 23.06 43.17
N VAL A 21 -25.62 22.92 42.48
CA VAL A 21 -24.89 24.00 41.80
C VAL A 21 -25.67 24.70 40.68
N ASN A 22 -26.81 24.13 40.28
CA ASN A 22 -27.72 24.68 39.27
C ASN A 22 -28.95 25.37 39.87
N THR A 23 -29.02 25.52 41.19
CA THR A 23 -30.14 26.21 41.84
C THR A 23 -30.18 27.67 41.40
N GLY A 24 -31.25 28.08 40.74
CA GLY A 24 -31.47 29.47 40.35
C GLY A 24 -31.99 30.31 41.51
N ASP A 25 -31.68 31.60 41.50
CA ASP A 25 -32.33 32.58 42.39
C ASP A 25 -33.77 32.88 41.94
N LYS A 26 -34.42 33.88 42.56
CA LYS A 26 -35.78 34.31 42.19
C LYS A 26 -35.92 34.81 40.74
N TYR A 27 -34.82 35.07 40.05
CA TYR A 27 -34.76 35.46 38.65
C TYR A 27 -34.30 34.32 37.74
N GLY A 28 -34.16 33.10 38.26
CA GLY A 28 -33.64 31.95 37.52
C GLY A 28 -32.12 32.02 37.29
N SER A 29 -31.43 33.01 37.85
CA SER A 29 -29.97 33.15 37.68
C SER A 29 -29.26 32.11 38.53
N THR A 30 -28.54 31.19 37.88
CA THR A 30 -27.70 30.19 38.54
C THR A 30 -26.37 30.80 39.02
N PRO A 31 -25.61 30.14 39.92
CA PRO A 31 -24.26 30.57 40.30
C PRO A 31 -23.34 30.87 39.11
N LEU A 32 -23.52 30.15 37.98
CA LEU A 32 -22.75 30.36 36.76
C LEU A 32 -23.11 31.70 36.06
N HIS A 33 -24.37 32.14 36.11
CA HIS A 33 -24.78 33.48 35.66
C HIS A 33 -24.13 34.58 36.50
N PHE A 34 -24.04 34.40 37.82
CA PHE A 34 -23.40 35.37 38.71
C PHE A 34 -21.89 35.47 38.48
N ALA A 35 -21.20 34.34 38.30
CA ALA A 35 -19.77 34.32 37.98
C ALA A 35 -19.49 35.00 36.63
N ALA A 36 -20.36 34.76 35.63
CA ALA A 36 -20.33 35.42 34.34
C ALA A 36 -20.57 36.94 34.44
N PHE A 37 -21.58 37.38 35.20
CA PHE A 37 -21.90 38.79 35.42
C PHE A 37 -20.74 39.58 36.04
N HIS A 38 -20.04 38.99 37.01
CA HIS A 38 -18.96 39.67 37.73
C HIS A 38 -17.54 39.45 37.16
N ASN A 39 -17.44 38.78 36.01
CA ASN A 39 -16.18 38.42 35.35
C ASN A 39 -15.22 37.61 36.25
N TYR A 40 -15.77 36.65 37.01
CA TYR A 40 -15.05 35.80 37.95
C TYR A 40 -14.64 34.47 37.32
N GLU A 41 -13.58 34.49 36.50
CA GLU A 41 -13.08 33.35 35.73
C GLU A 41 -12.80 32.10 36.58
N GLU A 42 -12.11 32.25 37.71
CA GLU A 42 -11.77 31.12 38.58
C GLU A 42 -13.02 30.42 39.16
N GLN A 43 -14.10 31.17 39.37
CA GLN A 43 -15.35 30.63 39.88
C GLN A 43 -16.14 29.90 38.79
N ILE A 44 -16.05 30.33 37.54
CA ILE A 44 -16.59 29.58 36.39
C ILE A 44 -15.93 28.21 36.31
N GLU A 45 -14.60 28.14 36.40
CA GLU A 45 -13.90 26.86 36.36
C GLU A 45 -14.32 25.92 37.49
N ILE A 46 -14.45 26.45 38.72
CA ILE A 46 -14.88 25.66 39.89
C ILE A 46 -16.31 25.16 39.68
N LEU A 47 -17.23 26.02 39.25
CA LEU A 47 -18.64 25.67 39.04
C LEU A 47 -18.82 24.62 37.94
N LEU A 48 -18.11 24.76 36.81
CA LEU A 48 -18.13 23.79 35.73
C LEU A 48 -17.58 22.43 36.18
N LYS A 49 -16.49 22.40 36.96
CA LYS A 49 -15.94 21.17 37.56
C LYS A 49 -16.93 20.50 38.53
N CYS A 50 -17.80 21.27 39.16
CA CYS A 50 -18.85 20.77 40.05
C CYS A 50 -20.16 20.41 39.33
N GLY A 51 -20.20 20.42 38.00
CA GLY A 51 -21.38 20.00 37.21
C GLY A 51 -22.42 21.10 36.96
N ALA A 52 -22.00 22.38 37.00
CA ALA A 52 -22.88 23.48 36.61
C ALA A 52 -23.29 23.38 35.13
N ASP A 53 -24.57 23.56 34.86
CA ASP A 53 -25.15 23.56 33.52
C ASP A 53 -24.76 24.86 32.79
N ILE A 54 -23.86 24.69 31.83
CA ILE A 54 -23.37 25.78 30.97
C ILE A 54 -24.47 26.42 30.11
N ASN A 55 -25.57 25.70 29.90
CA ASN A 55 -26.71 26.11 29.08
C ASN A 55 -27.95 26.51 29.88
N ALA A 56 -27.83 26.61 31.21
CA ALA A 56 -28.91 27.08 32.08
C ALA A 56 -29.47 28.42 31.57
N ARG A 57 -30.80 28.59 31.68
CA ARG A 57 -31.48 29.82 31.24
C ARG A 57 -32.12 30.52 32.42
N ASP A 58 -31.86 31.81 32.56
CA ASP A 58 -32.56 32.66 33.51
C ASP A 58 -33.96 33.07 33.02
N ASN A 59 -34.67 33.89 33.80
CA ASN A 59 -36.01 34.37 33.44
C ASN A 59 -36.02 35.31 32.22
N LEU A 60 -34.86 35.86 31.83
CA LEU A 60 -34.69 36.64 30.60
C LEU A 60 -34.28 35.76 29.41
N GLN A 61 -34.25 34.43 29.58
CA GLN A 61 -33.75 33.47 28.60
C GLN A 61 -32.26 33.65 28.28
N GLU A 62 -31.50 34.37 29.10
CA GLU A 62 -30.06 34.52 28.94
C GLU A 62 -29.36 33.25 29.45
N ARG A 63 -28.33 32.82 28.71
CA ARG A 63 -27.35 31.83 29.22
C ARG A 63 -26.25 32.56 30.00
N PRO A 64 -25.45 31.85 30.82
CA PRO A 64 -24.26 32.42 31.45
C PRO A 64 -23.32 33.11 30.44
N LEU A 65 -23.18 32.55 29.23
CA LEU A 65 -22.38 33.17 28.17
C LEU A 65 -22.98 34.50 27.67
N ASP A 66 -24.31 34.59 27.59
CA ASP A 66 -25.00 35.80 27.14
C ASP A 66 -24.94 36.89 28.21
N THR A 67 -25.07 36.50 29.48
CA THR A 67 -24.78 37.39 30.62
C THR A 67 -23.33 37.89 30.57
N ALA A 68 -22.35 37.03 30.31
CA ALA A 68 -20.94 37.43 30.18
C ALA A 68 -20.71 38.44 29.05
N LYS A 69 -21.36 38.24 27.89
CA LYS A 69 -21.29 39.18 26.75
C LYS A 69 -21.93 40.53 27.09
N ARG A 70 -23.12 40.51 27.68
CA ARG A 70 -23.88 41.73 28.01
C ARG A 70 -23.13 42.63 28.98
N HIS A 71 -22.36 42.05 29.90
CA HIS A 71 -21.56 42.79 30.89
C HIS A 71 -20.09 42.97 30.54
N ASN A 72 -19.69 42.63 29.30
CA ASN A 72 -18.29 42.73 28.84
C ASN A 72 -17.29 41.98 29.73
N SER A 73 -17.69 40.82 30.25
CA SER A 73 -16.85 39.92 31.06
C SER A 73 -15.88 39.11 30.20
N PHE A 74 -14.90 39.79 29.59
CA PHE A 74 -14.06 39.22 28.54
C PHE A 74 -13.35 37.91 28.91
N ARG A 75 -12.93 37.74 30.16
CA ARG A 75 -12.24 36.53 30.62
C ARG A 75 -13.19 35.34 30.70
N CYS A 76 -14.40 35.58 31.20
CA CYS A 76 -15.44 34.57 31.27
C CYS A 76 -16.00 34.17 29.89
N ILE A 77 -16.03 35.12 28.94
CA ILE A 77 -16.48 34.84 27.56
C ILE A 77 -15.58 33.79 26.89
N ALA A 78 -14.27 33.86 27.08
CA ALA A 78 -13.34 32.89 26.50
C ALA A 78 -13.57 31.48 27.06
N LEU A 79 -13.64 31.37 28.39
CA LEU A 79 -13.82 30.09 29.09
C LEU A 79 -15.17 29.43 28.81
N LEU A 80 -16.26 30.20 28.84
CA LEU A 80 -17.60 29.66 28.57
C LEU A 80 -17.76 29.23 27.09
N LYS A 81 -17.10 29.91 26.14
CA LYS A 81 -17.06 29.47 24.73
C LYS A 81 -16.29 28.16 24.55
N GLU A 82 -15.19 28.00 25.26
CA GLU A 82 -14.36 26.79 25.20
C GLU A 82 -15.09 25.59 25.81
N ALA A 83 -15.77 25.78 26.94
CA ALA A 83 -16.54 24.74 27.61
C ALA A 83 -17.85 24.35 26.85
N ASP A 84 -18.46 25.27 26.11
CA ASP A 84 -19.63 24.96 25.25
C ASP A 84 -19.21 24.07 24.06
N ARG A 85 -17.99 24.26 23.55
CA ARG A 85 -17.41 23.47 22.45
C ARG A 85 -17.18 21.99 22.86
N THR A 86 -16.75 21.73 24.09
CA THR A 86 -16.50 20.36 24.60
C THR A 86 -17.79 19.61 24.95
N ALA A 87 -18.87 20.31 25.33
CA ALA A 87 -20.19 19.72 25.51
C ALA A 87 -20.82 19.31 24.15
N ILE A 88 -20.65 20.15 23.13
CA ILE A 88 -21.01 19.80 21.74
C ILE A 88 -20.19 18.58 21.27
N GLU A 89 -18.91 18.47 21.59
CA GLU A 89 -18.12 17.28 21.26
C GLU A 89 -18.68 15.99 21.88
N HIS A 90 -19.17 16.01 23.12
CA HIS A 90 -19.80 14.84 23.75
C HIS A 90 -21.13 14.45 23.11
N ILE A 91 -21.99 15.43 22.81
CA ILE A 91 -23.26 15.18 22.10
C ILE A 91 -22.96 14.69 20.68
N MET A 92 -21.99 15.29 19.98
CA MET A 92 -21.55 14.84 18.66
C MET A 92 -20.94 13.45 18.73
N THR A 93 -20.28 13.05 19.82
CA THR A 93 -19.78 11.68 20.03
C THR A 93 -20.93 10.69 20.22
N PHE A 94 -21.98 11.06 20.96
CA PHE A 94 -23.19 10.25 21.11
C PHE A 94 -23.97 10.13 19.79
N VAL A 95 -24.18 11.25 19.09
CA VAL A 95 -24.83 11.33 17.77
C VAL A 95 -24.02 10.57 16.72
N ARG A 96 -22.68 10.66 16.71
CA ARG A 96 -21.82 9.84 15.84
C ARG A 96 -21.99 8.35 16.14
N LYS A 97 -22.05 7.94 17.40
CA LYS A 97 -22.28 6.51 17.77
C LYS A 97 -23.63 5.97 17.32
N THR A 98 -24.68 6.79 17.28
CA THR A 98 -26.02 6.38 16.84
C THR A 98 -26.24 6.52 15.33
N MET A 99 -25.68 7.54 14.68
CA MET A 99 -25.85 7.85 13.23
C MET A 99 -24.96 7.03 12.29
N LEU A 100 -24.01 6.26 12.82
CA LEU A 100 -23.25 5.28 12.03
C LEU A 100 -24.11 4.11 11.52
N ARG A 101 -25.33 3.93 12.07
CA ARG A 101 -26.21 2.79 11.74
C ARG A 101 -26.98 2.95 10.44
N ASP A 102 -27.20 4.18 9.97
CA ASP A 102 -28.09 4.47 8.84
C ASP A 102 -27.36 4.96 7.59
N LYS A 103 -26.03 5.06 7.61
CA LYS A 103 -25.25 5.34 6.41
C LYS A 103 -24.93 4.04 5.69
N THR A 104 -25.26 3.99 4.40
CA THR A 104 -24.74 2.98 3.48
C THR A 104 -23.21 3.09 3.41
N PHE A 105 -22.55 1.99 3.08
CA PHE A 105 -21.10 2.01 2.92
C PHE A 105 -20.67 2.97 1.81
N GLU A 106 -21.43 3.07 0.70
CA GLU A 106 -21.11 4.02 -0.36
C GLU A 106 -21.07 5.46 0.20
N GLU A 107 -22.02 5.83 1.06
CA GLU A 107 -22.04 7.15 1.70
C GLU A 107 -20.84 7.38 2.64
N ILE A 108 -20.33 6.32 3.27
CA ILE A 108 -19.10 6.40 4.07
C ILE A 108 -17.89 6.62 3.15
N LEU A 109 -17.73 5.82 2.08
CA LEU A 109 -16.61 5.99 1.15
C LEU A 109 -16.61 7.33 0.43
N TYR A 110 -17.77 7.76 -0.09
CA TYR A 110 -17.90 9.08 -0.74
C TYR A 110 -17.70 10.23 0.26
N GLY A 111 -17.90 9.97 1.56
CA GLY A 111 -17.67 10.91 2.63
C GLY A 111 -16.27 10.86 3.24
N LEU A 112 -15.39 9.94 2.81
CA LEU A 112 -14.02 9.92 3.31
C LEU A 112 -13.31 11.21 2.87
N PRO A 113 -12.58 11.89 3.77
CA PRO A 113 -11.77 13.03 3.37
C PRO A 113 -10.73 12.57 2.35
N GLU A 114 -10.45 13.40 1.35
CA GLU A 114 -9.37 13.09 0.40
C GLU A 114 -8.01 12.97 1.11
N THR A 115 -7.84 13.66 2.24
CA THR A 115 -6.57 13.74 2.96
C THR A 115 -6.74 13.94 4.45
N ILE A 116 -5.85 13.30 5.22
CA ILE A 116 -5.76 13.40 6.67
C ILE A 116 -4.39 13.92 7.04
N ILE A 117 -4.36 14.87 7.98
CA ILE A 117 -3.13 15.37 8.57
C ILE A 117 -2.61 14.35 9.59
N SER A 118 -1.35 13.93 9.48
CA SER A 118 -0.77 12.88 10.33
C SER A 118 -0.86 13.20 11.83
N SER A 119 -0.75 14.47 12.21
CA SER A 119 -0.83 14.94 13.60
C SER A 119 -2.23 14.77 14.23
N CYS A 120 -3.27 14.52 13.42
CA CYS A 120 -4.62 14.19 13.88
C CYS A 120 -4.77 12.71 14.26
N ILE A 121 -3.85 11.83 13.85
CA ILE A 121 -3.92 10.39 14.11
C ILE A 121 -3.15 10.07 15.40
N LYS A 122 -3.82 10.13 16.56
CA LYS A 122 -3.22 9.83 17.87
C LYS A 122 -3.77 8.56 18.51
N SER A 123 -4.91 8.08 18.04
CA SER A 123 -5.59 6.89 18.53
C SER A 123 -6.50 6.29 17.45
N PRO A 124 -6.91 5.02 17.60
CA PRO A 124 -7.90 4.42 16.71
C PRO A 124 -9.24 5.17 16.73
N GLN A 125 -9.63 5.74 17.89
CA GLN A 125 -10.86 6.52 18.03
C GLN A 125 -10.84 7.80 17.19
N ASP A 126 -9.67 8.42 17.00
CA ASP A 126 -9.55 9.59 16.12
C ASP A 126 -9.87 9.22 14.67
N ILE A 127 -9.37 8.08 14.20
CA ILE A 127 -9.63 7.58 12.84
C ILE A 127 -11.11 7.28 12.67
N GLN A 128 -11.73 6.56 13.62
CA GLN A 128 -13.16 6.26 13.58
C GLN A 128 -14.01 7.54 13.53
N THR A 129 -13.63 8.55 14.32
CA THR A 129 -14.34 9.84 14.38
C THR A 129 -14.16 10.65 13.10
N LEU A 130 -12.94 10.73 12.57
CA LEU A 130 -12.57 11.48 11.37
C LEU A 130 -13.20 10.91 10.11
N LEU A 131 -13.23 9.57 10.00
CA LEU A 131 -13.68 8.85 8.81
C LEU A 131 -15.16 8.45 8.86
N HIS A 132 -15.84 8.73 9.98
CA HIS A 132 -17.23 8.30 10.19
C HIS A 132 -17.41 6.78 9.96
N LEU A 133 -16.49 5.97 10.47
CA LEU A 133 -16.52 4.52 10.31
C LEU A 133 -17.50 3.85 11.29
N PRO A 134 -18.16 2.76 10.88
CA PRO A 134 -19.13 2.07 11.72
C PRO A 134 -18.49 1.51 13.00
N LEU A 135 -19.31 1.29 14.03
CA LEU A 135 -18.86 0.69 15.29
C LEU A 135 -18.54 -0.80 15.15
N ASN A 136 -19.22 -1.50 14.24
CA ASN A 136 -18.93 -2.90 13.91
C ASN A 136 -18.07 -2.96 12.64
N SER A 137 -16.85 -3.48 12.76
CA SER A 137 -15.90 -3.59 11.64
C SER A 137 -16.13 -4.81 10.76
N LYS A 138 -16.78 -5.88 11.24
CA LYS A 138 -16.87 -7.15 10.50
C LYS A 138 -17.73 -7.04 9.24
N ASP A 139 -18.90 -6.43 9.36
CA ASP A 139 -19.81 -6.20 8.22
C ASP A 139 -19.17 -5.27 7.19
N PHE A 140 -18.41 -4.28 7.66
CA PHE A 140 -17.65 -3.37 6.82
C PHE A 140 -16.55 -4.09 6.01
N MET A 141 -15.78 -4.99 6.62
CA MET A 141 -14.74 -5.75 5.91
C MET A 141 -15.33 -6.75 4.91
N ASN A 142 -16.45 -7.40 5.25
CA ASN A 142 -17.17 -8.27 4.33
C ASN A 142 -17.67 -7.51 3.11
N TYR A 143 -18.28 -6.33 3.33
CA TYR A 143 -18.71 -5.45 2.25
C TYR A 143 -17.54 -5.09 1.31
N LEU A 144 -16.36 -4.76 1.85
CA LEU A 144 -15.17 -4.46 1.04
C LEU A 144 -14.78 -5.63 0.15
N LEU A 145 -14.78 -6.85 0.68
CA LEU A 145 -14.48 -8.06 -0.08
C LEU A 145 -15.55 -8.34 -1.15
N GLU A 146 -16.83 -8.17 -0.82
CA GLU A 146 -17.92 -8.38 -1.78
C GLU A 146 -17.86 -7.38 -2.95
N SER A 147 -17.63 -6.11 -2.62
CA SER A 147 -17.64 -5.00 -3.59
C SER A 147 -16.42 -4.99 -4.51
N TYR A 148 -15.23 -5.30 -3.98
CA TYR A 148 -13.98 -5.16 -4.73
C TYR A 148 -13.39 -6.48 -5.20
N TYR A 149 -13.81 -7.63 -4.66
CA TYR A 149 -13.20 -8.92 -4.97
C TYR A 149 -14.19 -9.97 -5.47
N THR A 150 -15.26 -10.26 -4.71
CA THR A 150 -16.16 -11.40 -5.00
C THR A 150 -17.00 -11.17 -6.26
N ARG A 151 -17.47 -9.92 -6.47
CA ARG A 151 -18.25 -9.47 -7.64
C ARG A 151 -19.58 -10.24 -7.85
N SER A 152 -20.53 -9.61 -8.53
CA SER A 152 -21.78 -10.30 -8.91
C SER A 152 -21.56 -11.24 -10.12
N PRO A 153 -22.41 -12.27 -10.32
CA PRO A 153 -22.22 -13.27 -11.39
C PRO A 153 -22.06 -12.69 -12.80
N LYS A 154 -22.80 -11.62 -13.11
CA LYS A 154 -22.73 -10.95 -14.42
C LYS A 154 -21.32 -10.38 -14.69
N TYR A 155 -20.72 -9.76 -13.67
CA TYR A 155 -19.38 -9.19 -13.79
C TYR A 155 -18.32 -10.30 -13.83
N SER A 156 -18.51 -11.37 -13.07
CA SER A 156 -17.60 -12.53 -13.08
C SER A 156 -17.53 -13.19 -14.46
N SER A 157 -18.67 -13.39 -15.13
CA SER A 157 -18.71 -13.95 -16.49
C SER A 157 -17.99 -13.06 -17.51
N GLU A 158 -18.13 -11.74 -17.42
CA GLU A 158 -17.38 -10.84 -18.32
C GLU A 158 -15.89 -10.81 -17.98
N VAL A 159 -15.50 -10.90 -16.71
CA VAL A 159 -14.08 -11.05 -16.31
C VAL A 159 -13.46 -12.32 -16.89
N GLU A 160 -14.19 -13.45 -16.89
CA GLU A 160 -13.74 -14.69 -17.51
C GLU A 160 -13.52 -14.52 -19.01
N SER A 161 -14.46 -13.84 -19.69
CA SER A 161 -14.35 -13.53 -21.12
C SER A 161 -13.15 -12.63 -21.43
N VAL A 162 -12.97 -11.55 -20.65
CA VAL A 162 -11.78 -10.66 -20.75
C VAL A 162 -10.51 -11.47 -20.55
N THR A 163 -10.47 -12.32 -19.53
CA THR A 163 -9.29 -13.14 -19.22
C THR A 163 -8.98 -14.09 -20.36
N PHE A 164 -9.98 -14.79 -20.90
CA PHE A 164 -9.81 -15.69 -22.04
C PHE A 164 -9.26 -14.96 -23.27
N ASP A 165 -9.88 -13.85 -23.66
CA ASP A 165 -9.49 -13.10 -24.85
C ASP A 165 -8.09 -12.47 -24.70
N VAL A 166 -7.72 -11.97 -23.52
CA VAL A 166 -6.37 -11.42 -23.27
C VAL A 166 -5.32 -12.54 -23.33
N ASN A 167 -5.57 -13.72 -22.78
CA ASN A 167 -4.66 -14.87 -22.89
C ASN A 167 -4.46 -15.29 -24.37
N ASN A 168 -5.53 -15.34 -25.15
CA ASN A 168 -5.47 -15.67 -26.57
C ASN A 168 -4.70 -14.61 -27.36
N LEU A 169 -4.94 -13.32 -27.09
CA LEU A 169 -4.21 -12.22 -27.70
C LEU A 169 -2.70 -12.36 -27.48
N VAL A 170 -2.26 -12.58 -26.24
CA VAL A 170 -0.84 -12.72 -25.92
C VAL A 170 -0.24 -13.98 -26.56
N THR A 171 -1.00 -15.08 -26.61
CA THR A 171 -0.55 -16.32 -27.29
C THR A 171 -0.38 -16.11 -28.79
N SER A 172 -1.32 -15.45 -29.44
CA SER A 172 -1.25 -15.09 -30.86
C SER A 172 -0.10 -14.14 -31.15
N LEU A 173 0.14 -13.17 -30.27
CA LEU A 173 1.26 -12.24 -30.33
C LEU A 173 2.61 -12.98 -30.27
N CYS A 174 2.79 -13.89 -29.32
CA CYS A 174 3.99 -14.72 -29.22
C CYS A 174 4.20 -15.59 -30.47
N THR A 175 3.14 -16.21 -30.98
CA THR A 175 3.18 -17.03 -32.20
C THR A 175 3.62 -16.20 -33.42
N LEU A 176 3.17 -14.94 -33.50
CA LEU A 176 3.53 -14.04 -34.58
C LEU A 176 4.99 -13.60 -34.51
N ILE A 177 5.47 -13.25 -33.31
CA ILE A 177 6.89 -12.91 -33.08
C ILE A 177 7.80 -14.09 -33.43
N GLN A 178 7.43 -15.32 -33.05
CA GLN A 178 8.17 -16.53 -33.40
C GLN A 178 8.26 -16.74 -34.93
N LYS A 179 7.23 -16.36 -35.70
CA LYS A 179 7.27 -16.42 -37.17
C LYS A 179 8.24 -15.41 -37.78
N TYR A 180 8.44 -14.25 -37.16
CA TYR A 180 9.44 -13.28 -37.60
C TYR A 180 10.85 -13.78 -37.34
N ASP A 181 11.04 -14.45 -36.21
CA ASP A 181 12.32 -14.98 -35.80
C ASP A 181 12.15 -16.14 -34.81
N SER A 182 12.60 -17.33 -35.22
CA SER A 182 12.48 -18.58 -34.46
C SER A 182 13.24 -18.57 -33.13
N ARG A 183 14.17 -17.63 -32.92
CA ARG A 183 14.86 -17.46 -31.62
C ARG A 183 13.89 -17.07 -30.50
N PHE A 184 12.74 -16.50 -30.84
CA PHE A 184 11.67 -16.10 -29.92
C PHE A 184 10.53 -17.12 -29.88
N GLU A 185 10.82 -18.41 -30.02
CA GLU A 185 9.91 -19.46 -29.57
C GLU A 185 9.70 -19.33 -28.06
N MET A 186 8.44 -19.09 -27.67
CA MET A 186 8.08 -18.73 -26.30
C MET A 186 6.79 -19.40 -25.84
N SER A 187 6.80 -19.87 -24.59
CA SER A 187 5.59 -20.22 -23.86
C SER A 187 5.12 -19.06 -22.98
N VAL A 188 3.80 -18.95 -22.80
CA VAL A 188 3.18 -17.86 -22.03
C VAL A 188 2.84 -18.37 -20.63
N LEU A 189 3.34 -17.69 -19.60
CA LEU A 189 2.99 -17.94 -18.21
C LEU A 189 2.26 -16.71 -17.64
N PRO A 190 0.93 -16.79 -17.41
CA PRO A 190 0.19 -15.73 -16.72
C PRO A 190 0.76 -15.50 -15.31
N SER A 191 0.86 -14.24 -14.92
CA SER A 191 1.44 -13.80 -13.65
C SER A 191 0.59 -12.70 -13.01
N GLY A 192 1.06 -12.18 -11.88
CA GLY A 192 0.43 -11.07 -11.18
C GLY A 192 -0.94 -11.41 -10.60
N SER A 193 -1.70 -10.38 -10.26
CA SER A 193 -2.90 -10.57 -9.43
C SER A 193 -4.07 -11.24 -10.16
N MET A 194 -4.13 -11.15 -11.49
CA MET A 194 -5.09 -11.91 -12.30
C MET A 194 -4.80 -13.40 -12.23
N ALA A 195 -3.54 -13.81 -12.48
CA ALA A 195 -3.15 -15.22 -12.45
C ALA A 195 -3.21 -15.83 -11.05
N GLU A 196 -2.93 -15.04 -10.01
CA GLU A 196 -3.05 -15.43 -8.60
C GLU A 196 -4.50 -15.56 -8.13
N GLY A 197 -5.48 -15.00 -8.86
CA GLY A 197 -6.87 -14.91 -8.42
C GLY A 197 -7.07 -13.91 -7.27
N THR A 198 -6.25 -12.87 -7.21
CA THR A 198 -6.23 -11.83 -6.15
C THR A 198 -6.45 -10.42 -6.69
N LYS A 199 -6.84 -10.27 -7.97
CA LYS A 199 -7.17 -8.97 -8.58
C LYS A 199 -8.36 -8.35 -7.87
N ILE A 200 -8.20 -7.08 -7.48
CA ILE A 200 -9.27 -6.26 -6.91
C ILE A 200 -9.77 -5.27 -7.97
N GLY A 201 -11.03 -4.86 -7.87
CA GLY A 201 -11.62 -3.87 -8.77
C GLY A 201 -11.96 -4.45 -10.15
N ARG A 202 -11.56 -3.78 -11.23
CA ARG A 202 -11.85 -4.15 -12.62
C ARG A 202 -10.75 -5.08 -13.18
N PRO A 203 -11.00 -5.87 -14.24
CA PRO A 203 -9.96 -6.65 -14.92
C PRO A 203 -9.15 -5.75 -15.87
N ASP A 204 -8.49 -4.73 -15.32
CA ASP A 204 -7.83 -3.63 -16.05
C ASP A 204 -6.31 -3.79 -16.20
N GLU A 205 -5.71 -4.85 -15.66
CA GLU A 205 -4.29 -5.10 -15.80
C GLU A 205 -4.00 -6.60 -15.75
N PHE A 206 -3.13 -7.05 -16.67
CA PHE A 206 -2.68 -8.43 -16.83
C PHE A 206 -1.16 -8.47 -16.99
N ASP A 207 -0.52 -9.38 -16.25
CA ASP A 207 0.91 -9.60 -16.30
C ASP A 207 1.22 -10.96 -16.93
N PHE A 208 2.18 -11.01 -17.84
CA PHE A 208 2.63 -12.23 -18.49
C PHE A 208 4.14 -12.36 -18.45
N ILE A 209 4.62 -13.55 -18.10
CA ILE A 209 6.00 -13.94 -18.30
C ILE A 209 6.07 -14.66 -19.65
N LEU A 210 6.93 -14.17 -20.53
CA LEU A 210 7.21 -14.80 -21.82
C LEU A 210 8.45 -15.67 -21.65
N CYS A 211 8.24 -16.98 -21.54
CA CYS A 211 9.29 -17.96 -21.31
C CYS A 211 10.01 -18.24 -22.63
N LEU A 212 11.24 -17.77 -22.78
CA LEU A 212 12.09 -17.93 -23.98
C LEU A 212 12.60 -19.37 -24.08
N ASP A 213 11.76 -20.28 -24.57
CA ASP A 213 12.00 -21.73 -24.58
C ASP A 213 13.25 -22.10 -25.39
N LYS A 214 13.43 -21.51 -26.58
CA LYS A 214 14.63 -21.74 -27.41
C LYS A 214 15.92 -21.35 -26.70
N LEU A 215 15.93 -20.17 -26.07
CA LEU A 215 17.09 -19.67 -25.34
C LEU A 215 17.36 -20.52 -24.10
N ASN A 216 16.30 -20.95 -23.42
CA ASN A 216 16.35 -21.85 -22.26
C ASN A 216 17.01 -23.19 -22.60
N ASP A 217 16.72 -23.76 -23.77
CA ASP A 217 17.22 -25.06 -24.20
C ASP A 217 18.72 -25.03 -24.53
N ILE A 218 19.23 -23.92 -25.05
CA ILE A 218 20.63 -23.79 -25.50
C ILE A 218 21.56 -23.16 -24.46
N THR A 219 21.05 -22.72 -23.32
CA THR A 219 21.84 -22.10 -22.24
C THR A 219 21.72 -22.86 -20.93
N ASP A 220 22.67 -22.65 -20.02
CA ASP A 220 22.60 -23.08 -18.62
C ASP A 220 22.69 -21.87 -17.69
N ILE A 221 22.01 -21.98 -16.54
CA ILE A 221 22.07 -20.97 -15.50
C ILE A 221 23.34 -21.17 -14.68
N VAL A 222 24.16 -20.12 -14.59
CA VAL A 222 25.42 -20.10 -13.85
C VAL A 222 25.32 -19.09 -12.71
N MET A 223 25.70 -19.53 -11.51
CA MET A 223 25.71 -18.69 -10.31
C MET A 223 27.07 -18.83 -9.63
N THR A 224 27.98 -17.89 -9.90
CA THR A 224 29.30 -17.83 -9.28
C THR A 224 29.22 -17.32 -7.85
N ASP A 225 30.28 -17.51 -7.05
CA ASP A 225 30.35 -17.06 -5.65
C ASP A 225 30.00 -15.57 -5.49
N ASN A 226 30.44 -14.74 -6.44
CA ASN A 226 30.17 -13.31 -6.46
C ASN A 226 28.69 -12.99 -6.75
N LEU A 227 27.99 -13.85 -7.49
CA LEU A 227 26.57 -13.68 -7.82
C LEU A 227 25.65 -14.14 -6.70
N MET A 228 26.08 -15.11 -5.89
CA MET A 228 25.25 -15.70 -4.83
C MET A 228 24.62 -14.66 -3.90
N LYS A 229 25.34 -13.57 -3.58
CA LYS A 229 24.87 -12.54 -2.65
C LYS A 229 24.03 -11.43 -3.28
N THR A 230 23.74 -11.52 -4.58
CA THR A 230 23.21 -10.37 -5.35
C THR A 230 21.74 -10.50 -5.75
N GLY A 231 21.19 -11.72 -5.76
CA GLY A 231 19.85 -11.99 -6.33
C GLY A 231 19.83 -12.02 -7.86
N PHE A 232 21.00 -12.20 -8.50
CA PHE A 232 21.16 -12.37 -9.93
C PHE A 232 21.89 -13.68 -10.24
N ALA A 233 21.72 -14.17 -11.47
CA ALA A 233 22.49 -15.25 -12.06
C ALA A 233 22.89 -14.87 -13.50
N SER A 234 23.70 -15.69 -14.16
CA SER A 234 24.05 -15.50 -15.58
C SER A 234 23.56 -16.68 -16.41
N LEU A 235 23.47 -16.48 -17.72
CA LEU A 235 23.27 -17.56 -18.68
C LEU A 235 24.53 -17.79 -19.49
N LYS A 236 24.91 -19.06 -19.64
CA LYS A 236 26.04 -19.48 -20.47
C LYS A 236 25.57 -20.45 -21.54
N PHE A 237 26.00 -20.28 -22.78
CA PHE A 237 25.66 -21.22 -23.85
C PHE A 237 26.27 -22.61 -23.58
N LYS A 238 25.51 -23.68 -23.87
CA LYS A 238 25.91 -25.07 -23.62
C LYS A 238 27.06 -25.53 -24.51
N THR A 239 27.11 -25.02 -25.73
CA THR A 239 28.12 -25.39 -26.74
C THR A 239 29.32 -24.46 -26.66
N THR A 240 30.52 -25.01 -26.89
CA THR A 240 31.75 -24.21 -27.01
C THR A 240 31.73 -23.30 -28.23
N GLN A 241 31.05 -23.71 -29.30
CA GLN A 241 30.75 -22.86 -30.45
C GLN A 241 29.27 -22.43 -30.38
N VAL A 242 29.05 -21.15 -30.08
CA VAL A 242 27.71 -20.55 -30.06
C VAL A 242 27.14 -20.57 -31.48
N PHE A 243 25.87 -20.93 -31.63
CA PHE A 243 25.18 -20.90 -32.92
C PHE A 243 25.28 -19.51 -33.56
N HIS A 244 25.45 -19.47 -34.89
CA HIS A 244 25.75 -18.24 -35.61
C HIS A 244 24.72 -17.13 -35.33
N GLU A 245 23.43 -17.49 -35.25
CA GLU A 245 22.34 -16.57 -34.97
C GLU A 245 22.34 -16.00 -33.53
N TYR A 246 23.10 -16.57 -32.60
CA TYR A 246 23.25 -16.05 -31.23
C TYR A 246 24.58 -15.33 -30.99
N LEU A 247 25.50 -15.31 -31.96
CA LEU A 247 26.79 -14.62 -31.87
C LEU A 247 26.66 -13.12 -31.47
N PRO A 248 25.66 -12.35 -31.94
CA PRO A 248 25.49 -10.96 -31.51
C PRO A 248 25.09 -10.78 -30.04
N PHE A 249 24.64 -11.85 -29.38
CA PHE A 249 24.12 -11.82 -28.00
C PHE A 249 25.01 -12.60 -27.02
N THR A 250 26.25 -12.90 -27.41
CA THR A 250 27.22 -13.56 -26.55
C THR A 250 28.45 -12.68 -26.37
N ASP A 251 29.08 -12.79 -25.21
CA ASP A 251 30.45 -12.30 -25.05
C ASP A 251 31.49 -13.38 -25.42
N ALA A 252 32.78 -13.00 -25.33
CA ALA A 252 33.92 -13.85 -25.65
C ALA A 252 34.02 -15.11 -24.77
N ASP A 253 33.40 -15.11 -23.59
CA ASP A 253 33.41 -16.23 -22.64
C ASP A 253 32.21 -17.17 -22.83
N GLY A 254 31.34 -16.88 -23.82
CA GLY A 254 30.13 -17.66 -24.10
C GLY A 254 28.96 -17.33 -23.18
N TYR A 255 28.95 -16.17 -22.51
CA TYR A 255 27.81 -15.73 -21.71
C TYR A 255 26.84 -14.90 -22.53
N PHE A 256 25.55 -15.09 -22.26
CA PHE A 256 24.47 -14.33 -22.89
C PHE A 256 24.42 -12.87 -22.41
N LEU A 257 24.18 -11.97 -23.35
CA LEU A 257 24.02 -10.53 -23.16
C LEU A 257 22.62 -10.09 -23.58
N PRO A 258 21.80 -9.52 -22.68
CA PRO A 258 20.39 -9.26 -22.96
C PRO A 258 20.10 -7.99 -23.78
N ASP A 259 21.00 -7.01 -23.87
CA ASP A 259 20.69 -5.69 -24.44
C ASP A 259 20.21 -5.76 -25.90
N LEU A 260 21.06 -6.23 -26.82
CA LEU A 260 20.72 -6.35 -28.24
C LEU A 260 19.56 -7.33 -28.47
N PHE A 261 19.46 -8.37 -27.63
CA PHE A 261 18.36 -9.34 -27.70
C PHE A 261 17.01 -8.71 -27.37
N LEU A 262 16.95 -7.87 -26.32
CA LEU A 262 15.75 -7.13 -25.94
C LEU A 262 15.37 -6.04 -26.93
N ARG A 263 16.35 -5.39 -27.58
CA ARG A 263 16.08 -4.42 -28.67
C ARG A 263 15.41 -5.10 -29.85
N LEU A 264 15.96 -6.24 -30.27
CA LEU A 264 15.38 -7.02 -31.35
C LEU A 264 13.97 -7.52 -30.99
N PHE A 265 13.79 -8.02 -29.77
CA PHE A 265 12.46 -8.41 -29.27
C PHE A 265 11.46 -7.25 -29.33
N TYR A 266 11.87 -6.07 -28.86
CA TYR A 266 11.04 -4.86 -28.88
C TYR A 266 10.59 -4.48 -30.29
N GLU A 267 11.50 -4.51 -31.27
CA GLU A 267 11.16 -4.23 -32.67
C GLU A 267 10.15 -5.22 -33.23
N TYR A 268 10.32 -6.53 -32.97
CA TYR A 268 9.35 -7.54 -33.40
C TYR A 268 8.02 -7.43 -32.68
N LEU A 269 8.01 -7.08 -31.40
CA LEU A 269 6.80 -6.83 -30.63
C LEU A 269 6.03 -5.64 -31.20
N GLN A 270 6.69 -4.52 -31.49
CA GLN A 270 6.05 -3.37 -32.15
C GLN A 270 5.46 -3.76 -33.50
N ARG A 271 6.26 -4.44 -34.34
CA ARG A 271 5.80 -4.94 -35.64
C ARG A 271 4.59 -5.85 -35.51
N ALA A 272 4.56 -6.73 -34.50
CA ALA A 272 3.45 -7.65 -34.28
C ALA A 272 2.16 -6.90 -33.85
N LEU A 273 2.27 -5.85 -33.04
CA LEU A 273 1.12 -5.03 -32.63
C LEU A 273 0.52 -4.22 -33.80
N ASP A 274 1.34 -3.86 -34.80
CA ASP A 274 0.89 -3.14 -36.00
C ASP A 274 0.14 -4.03 -37.01
N GLU A 275 0.09 -5.35 -36.79
CA GLU A 275 -0.53 -6.30 -37.70
C GLU A 275 -2.05 -6.34 -37.53
N SER A 276 -2.77 -5.84 -38.54
CA SER A 276 -4.25 -5.78 -38.52
C SER A 276 -4.95 -7.10 -38.22
N HIS A 277 -4.34 -8.24 -38.56
CA HIS A 277 -4.93 -9.55 -38.34
C HIS A 277 -4.94 -9.98 -36.87
N LEU A 278 -4.04 -9.44 -36.03
CA LEU A 278 -4.00 -9.69 -34.59
C LEU A 278 -5.29 -9.21 -33.90
N TRP A 279 -5.94 -8.19 -34.48
CA TRP A 279 -7.09 -7.49 -33.91
C TRP A 279 -8.43 -7.91 -34.54
N LYS A 280 -8.44 -8.95 -35.40
CA LYS A 280 -9.67 -9.44 -36.06
C LYS A 280 -10.57 -10.25 -35.14
N GLU A 281 -9.99 -10.83 -34.08
CA GLU A 281 -10.68 -11.71 -33.14
C GLU A 281 -10.70 -11.07 -31.74
N GLY A 282 -11.73 -11.41 -30.96
CA GLY A 282 -11.95 -10.86 -29.61
C GLY A 282 -12.70 -9.51 -29.60
N HIS A 283 -12.97 -9.01 -28.40
CA HIS A 283 -13.70 -7.76 -28.18
C HIS A 283 -12.77 -6.56 -27.89
N PHE A 284 -11.65 -6.49 -28.60
CA PHE A 284 -10.63 -5.46 -28.38
C PHE A 284 -10.65 -4.35 -29.43
N TYR A 285 -10.28 -3.16 -28.98
CA TYR A 285 -9.85 -2.05 -29.81
C TYR A 285 -8.44 -1.61 -29.39
N TYR A 286 -7.51 -1.66 -30.33
CA TYR A 286 -6.15 -1.17 -30.15
C TYR A 286 -5.98 0.18 -30.86
N ASN A 287 -5.61 1.21 -30.10
CA ASN A 287 -5.25 2.49 -30.68
C ASN A 287 -3.76 2.49 -31.01
N VAL A 288 -3.41 2.49 -32.30
CA VAL A 288 -2.02 2.50 -32.79
C VAL A 288 -1.26 3.76 -32.31
N GLU A 289 -1.97 4.85 -32.00
CA GLU A 289 -1.36 6.05 -31.43
C GLU A 289 -0.92 5.86 -29.97
N ASN A 290 -1.48 4.88 -29.24
CA ASN A 290 -1.02 4.46 -27.92
C ASN A 290 0.22 3.56 -28.09
N ARG A 291 1.34 4.18 -28.51
CA ARG A 291 2.64 3.53 -28.57
C ARG A 291 2.95 2.85 -27.22
N MET A 292 3.61 1.70 -27.26
CA MET A 292 4.04 0.99 -26.05
C MET A 292 4.70 1.97 -25.07
N GLY A 293 4.30 1.90 -23.80
CA GLY A 293 4.71 2.85 -22.79
C GLY A 293 6.23 2.92 -22.62
N LYS A 294 6.75 4.09 -22.23
CA LYS A 294 8.16 4.24 -21.87
C LYS A 294 8.48 3.35 -20.65
N ILE A 295 9.27 2.31 -20.86
CA ILE A 295 9.71 1.40 -19.82
C ILE A 295 10.76 2.08 -18.94
N PHE A 296 10.53 2.13 -17.62
CA PHE A 296 11.50 2.69 -16.67
C PHE A 296 12.25 1.55 -15.95
N ALA A 297 13.48 1.25 -16.42
CA ALA A 297 14.48 0.45 -15.71
C ALA A 297 14.03 -0.97 -15.24
N LYS A 298 13.07 -1.58 -15.93
CA LYS A 298 12.59 -2.96 -15.71
C LYS A 298 12.36 -3.60 -17.09
N PRO A 299 12.52 -4.92 -17.29
CA PRO A 299 12.26 -5.57 -18.58
C PRO A 299 10.77 -5.85 -18.75
N VAL A 300 9.92 -4.83 -18.63
CA VAL A 300 8.46 -4.96 -18.72
C VAL A 300 7.98 -4.16 -19.93
N PHE A 301 7.41 -4.83 -20.91
CA PHE A 301 6.85 -4.21 -22.11
C PHE A 301 5.34 -4.06 -21.93
N THR A 302 4.88 -2.81 -21.82
CA THR A 302 3.48 -2.49 -21.53
C THR A 302 2.78 -1.88 -22.73
N PHE A 303 1.59 -2.37 -23.03
CA PHE A 303 0.67 -1.76 -24.00
C PHE A 303 -0.78 -1.85 -23.51
N ASP A 304 -1.63 -0.96 -24.03
CA ASP A 304 -3.04 -0.88 -23.62
C ASP A 304 -3.97 -1.32 -24.74
N VAL A 305 -4.99 -2.09 -24.39
CA VAL A 305 -6.13 -2.43 -25.27
C VAL A 305 -7.43 -1.95 -24.63
N HIS A 306 -8.45 -1.64 -25.44
CA HIS A 306 -9.78 -1.29 -24.94
C HIS A 306 -10.73 -2.45 -25.14
N TRP A 307 -11.42 -2.84 -24.09
CA TRP A 307 -12.45 -3.86 -24.11
C TRP A 307 -13.83 -3.25 -24.43
N LEU A 308 -14.52 -3.88 -25.37
CA LEU A 308 -15.78 -3.42 -25.94
C LEU A 308 -16.88 -4.45 -25.70
N ASN A 309 -17.36 -4.54 -24.45
CA ASN A 309 -18.52 -5.35 -24.10
C ASN A 309 -19.47 -4.61 -23.13
N SER A 310 -20.55 -5.27 -22.75
CA SER A 310 -21.75 -4.65 -22.19
C SER A 310 -21.61 -4.21 -20.72
N VAL A 311 -20.81 -4.91 -19.90
CA VAL A 311 -20.62 -4.60 -18.48
C VAL A 311 -19.48 -3.60 -18.31
N TYR A 312 -18.30 -3.92 -18.83
CA TYR A 312 -17.11 -3.08 -18.73
C TYR A 312 -16.94 -2.22 -19.99
N LYS A 313 -17.84 -1.24 -20.15
CA LYS A 313 -17.83 -0.36 -21.32
C LYS A 313 -16.52 0.42 -21.43
N GLN A 314 -15.82 0.28 -22.56
CA GLN A 314 -14.56 0.97 -22.87
C GLN A 314 -13.48 0.78 -21.79
N LEU A 315 -13.42 -0.40 -21.19
CA LEU A 315 -12.41 -0.70 -20.19
C LEU A 315 -11.03 -0.73 -20.84
N ARG A 316 -10.16 0.20 -20.44
CA ARG A 316 -8.73 0.16 -20.78
C ARG A 316 -8.07 -0.94 -19.96
N ILE A 317 -7.38 -1.84 -20.63
CA ILE A 317 -6.65 -2.97 -20.05
C ILE A 317 -5.17 -2.79 -20.37
N SER A 318 -4.35 -2.68 -19.34
CA SER A 318 -2.89 -2.67 -19.45
C SER A 318 -2.36 -4.10 -19.49
N ILE A 319 -1.53 -4.43 -20.46
CA ILE A 319 -0.90 -5.76 -20.60
C ILE A 319 0.61 -5.60 -20.47
N ASP A 320 1.17 -6.23 -19.44
CA ASP A 320 2.59 -6.22 -19.10
C ASP A 320 3.24 -7.53 -19.55
N LEU A 321 4.23 -7.45 -20.43
CA LEU A 321 4.97 -8.61 -20.94
C LEU A 321 6.41 -8.60 -20.42
N VAL A 322 6.86 -9.70 -19.83
CA VAL A 322 8.21 -9.83 -19.26
C VAL A 322 8.94 -11.03 -19.86
N PRO A 323 9.90 -10.82 -20.77
CA PRO A 323 10.73 -11.92 -21.28
C PRO A 323 11.63 -12.49 -20.18
N ALA A 324 11.65 -13.81 -20.09
CA ALA A 324 12.40 -14.54 -19.08
C ALA A 324 12.89 -15.90 -19.57
N VAL A 325 13.95 -16.41 -18.95
CA VAL A 325 14.40 -17.80 -19.10
C VAL A 325 13.93 -18.60 -17.89
N TYR A 326 13.10 -19.61 -18.14
CA TYR A 326 12.44 -20.38 -17.10
C TYR A 326 12.78 -21.87 -17.16
N LYS A 327 13.80 -22.25 -16.37
CA LYS A 327 14.10 -23.67 -16.09
C LYS A 327 13.19 -24.16 -14.96
N ARG A 328 12.10 -24.85 -15.29
CA ARG A 328 11.17 -25.40 -14.28
C ARG A 328 11.93 -26.23 -13.23
N GLY A 329 11.59 -26.01 -11.96
CA GLY A 329 12.25 -26.66 -10.83
C GLY A 329 13.64 -26.12 -10.49
N TRP A 330 14.16 -25.13 -11.20
CA TRP A 330 15.44 -24.51 -10.87
C TRP A 330 15.31 -23.60 -9.65
N TRP A 331 16.26 -23.70 -8.73
CA TRP A 331 16.40 -22.86 -7.55
C TRP A 331 17.83 -22.30 -7.48
N PRO A 332 18.00 -21.08 -6.93
CA PRO A 332 19.33 -20.55 -6.64
C PRO A 332 20.11 -21.51 -5.72
N ILE A 333 21.40 -21.70 -5.99
CA ILE A 333 22.25 -22.65 -5.26
C ILE A 333 22.33 -22.31 -3.75
N ASN A 334 22.16 -21.03 -3.43
CA ASN A 334 22.14 -20.50 -2.07
C ASN A 334 20.74 -20.46 -1.43
N THR A 335 19.76 -21.15 -2.02
CA THR A 335 18.42 -21.31 -1.44
C THR A 335 18.23 -22.79 -1.07
N ASP A 336 18.20 -23.06 0.23
CA ASP A 336 17.85 -24.38 0.76
C ASP A 336 16.32 -24.54 0.77
N VAL A 337 15.77 -24.88 -0.40
CA VAL A 337 14.33 -24.94 -0.65
C VAL A 337 13.60 -25.92 0.28
N ASP A 338 14.26 -26.99 0.68
CA ASP A 338 13.69 -28.04 1.53
C ASP A 338 13.56 -27.59 3.00
N LYS A 339 14.23 -26.50 3.39
CA LYS A 339 14.08 -25.88 4.71
C LYS A 339 13.03 -24.77 4.76
N ILE A 340 12.43 -24.39 3.63
CA ILE A 340 11.41 -23.33 3.61
C ILE A 340 10.07 -23.94 4.06
N PRO A 341 9.48 -23.49 5.19
CA PRO A 341 8.38 -24.21 5.84
C PRO A 341 7.10 -24.39 5.00
N LEU A 342 6.79 -23.41 4.15
CA LEU A 342 5.58 -23.43 3.31
C LEU A 342 5.80 -24.07 1.92
N VAL A 343 6.97 -24.64 1.63
CA VAL A 343 7.23 -25.27 0.33
C VAL A 343 6.53 -26.63 0.23
N SER A 344 5.72 -26.78 -0.81
CA SER A 344 5.17 -28.06 -1.29
C SER A 344 5.96 -28.59 -2.48
N LEU A 345 5.68 -29.84 -2.89
CA LEU A 345 6.25 -30.42 -4.12
C LEU A 345 5.94 -29.57 -5.37
N ASP A 346 4.72 -29.04 -5.47
CA ASP A 346 4.32 -28.18 -6.59
C ASP A 346 5.08 -26.85 -6.59
N ILE A 347 5.29 -26.25 -5.41
CA ILE A 347 6.09 -25.03 -5.26
C ILE A 347 7.54 -25.30 -5.66
N LYS A 348 8.11 -26.42 -5.20
CA LYS A 348 9.47 -26.85 -5.55
C LYS A 348 9.61 -27.09 -7.06
N ALA A 349 8.62 -27.72 -7.69
CA ALA A 349 8.57 -27.95 -9.13
C ALA A 349 8.38 -26.65 -9.93
N ALA A 350 7.68 -25.66 -9.37
CA ALA A 350 7.55 -24.34 -9.99
C ALA A 350 8.91 -23.63 -10.03
N GLY A 351 9.64 -23.53 -8.92
CA GLY A 351 10.98 -22.94 -8.91
C GLY A 351 11.02 -21.44 -9.27
N CYS A 352 12.19 -21.00 -9.73
CA CYS A 352 12.50 -19.60 -10.09
C CYS A 352 12.77 -19.45 -11.59
N PHE A 353 12.73 -18.22 -12.10
CA PHE A 353 13.19 -17.85 -13.45
C PHE A 353 14.14 -16.65 -13.44
N LEU A 354 14.79 -16.41 -14.57
CA LEU A 354 15.63 -15.22 -14.79
C LEU A 354 14.91 -14.23 -15.70
N THR A 355 14.58 -13.06 -15.18
CA THR A 355 14.19 -11.92 -16.04
C THR A 355 15.41 -11.38 -16.76
N LEU A 356 15.23 -10.85 -17.97
CA LEU A 356 16.29 -10.20 -18.72
C LEU A 356 16.65 -8.79 -18.17
N GLN A 357 16.62 -8.62 -16.85
CA GLN A 357 17.02 -7.40 -16.16
C GLN A 357 18.46 -7.53 -15.67
N THR A 358 19.33 -6.64 -16.13
CA THR A 358 20.69 -6.57 -15.59
C THR A 358 20.76 -5.68 -14.35
N LYS A 359 21.89 -5.75 -13.64
CA LYS A 359 22.15 -4.84 -12.53
C LYS A 359 22.44 -3.44 -13.07
N ALA A 360 21.37 -2.66 -13.19
CA ALA A 360 21.33 -1.27 -13.63
C ALA A 360 22.25 -0.33 -12.82
N ARG A 361 22.70 0.75 -13.47
CA ARG A 361 23.44 1.85 -12.83
C ARG A 361 22.54 2.65 -11.89
N GLN A 362 23.17 3.31 -10.92
CA GLN A 362 22.45 4.22 -10.03
C GLN A 362 22.15 5.58 -10.70
N ASN A 363 22.91 5.99 -11.72
CA ASN A 363 22.76 7.28 -12.40
C ASN A 363 22.56 7.08 -13.91
N TYR A 364 21.40 7.48 -14.40
CA TYR A 364 21.06 7.50 -15.83
C TYR A 364 20.94 8.94 -16.31
N ASN A 365 21.43 9.24 -17.50
CA ASN A 365 21.09 10.48 -18.19
C ASN A 365 19.60 10.46 -18.55
N HIS A 366 18.93 11.61 -18.37
CA HIS A 366 17.49 11.76 -18.65
C HIS A 366 17.09 11.41 -20.10
N ASP A 367 18.05 11.41 -21.02
CA ASP A 367 17.86 11.13 -22.46
C ASP A 367 18.12 9.67 -22.87
N SER A 368 18.53 8.79 -21.95
CA SER A 368 18.73 7.36 -22.26
C SER A 368 17.42 6.64 -22.59
N ASP A 369 17.43 5.79 -23.62
CA ASP A 369 16.27 4.96 -23.97
C ASP A 369 15.93 3.92 -22.87
N CYS A 370 14.72 3.36 -22.96
CA CYS A 370 14.14 2.49 -21.94
C CYS A 370 14.91 1.18 -21.72
N ILE A 371 15.47 0.59 -22.79
CA ILE A 371 16.21 -0.67 -22.74
C ILE A 371 17.59 -0.44 -22.13
N SER A 372 18.26 0.67 -22.46
CA SER A 372 19.54 1.07 -21.86
C SER A 372 19.44 1.35 -20.36
N ARG A 373 18.24 1.59 -19.83
CA ARG A 373 17.98 1.68 -18.38
C ARG A 373 17.75 0.34 -17.71
N THR A 374 17.43 -0.69 -18.49
CA THR A 374 17.17 -2.06 -18.03
C THR A 374 18.42 -2.93 -18.13
N CYS A 375 19.23 -2.68 -19.15
CA CYS A 375 20.50 -3.33 -19.42
C CYS A 375 21.68 -2.44 -19.02
N ASN A 376 22.78 -3.03 -18.55
CA ASN A 376 24.05 -2.34 -18.39
C ASN A 376 24.73 -2.35 -19.76
N THR A 377 24.80 -1.19 -20.42
CA THR A 377 25.25 -1.07 -21.82
C THR A 377 26.66 -0.52 -21.96
N GLU A 378 27.38 -0.28 -20.86
CA GLU A 378 28.61 0.51 -20.91
C GLU A 378 29.87 -0.28 -21.28
N ASP A 379 30.68 0.22 -22.21
CA ASP A 379 31.86 -0.48 -22.74
C ASP A 379 33.12 -0.24 -21.90
N ASN A 380 33.11 -0.77 -20.68
CA ASN A 380 34.30 -0.86 -19.82
C ASN A 380 34.43 -2.27 -19.24
N ASP A 381 35.65 -2.84 -19.29
CA ASP A 381 35.93 -4.23 -18.88
C ASP A 381 35.50 -4.54 -17.42
N VAL A 382 35.59 -3.57 -16.51
CA VAL A 382 35.20 -3.70 -15.10
C VAL A 382 33.68 -3.96 -14.94
N GLU A 383 32.86 -3.51 -15.89
CA GLU A 383 31.40 -3.60 -15.85
C GLU A 383 30.83 -4.77 -16.67
N LEU A 384 31.68 -5.49 -17.43
CA LEU A 384 31.27 -6.63 -18.25
C LEU A 384 30.53 -7.69 -17.44
N ALA A 385 31.01 -7.98 -16.23
CA ALA A 385 30.36 -8.92 -15.31
C ALA A 385 28.92 -8.51 -14.97
N LYS A 386 28.60 -7.22 -14.91
CA LYS A 386 27.24 -6.73 -14.64
C LYS A 386 26.33 -6.81 -15.86
N LYS A 387 26.88 -6.78 -17.08
CA LYS A 387 26.12 -7.03 -18.33
C LYS A 387 25.59 -8.46 -18.39
N ARG A 388 26.33 -9.42 -17.80
CA ARG A 388 25.96 -10.84 -17.70
C ARG A 388 24.89 -11.14 -16.63
N MET A 389 24.64 -10.22 -15.71
CA MET A 389 23.72 -10.46 -14.59
C MET A 389 22.28 -10.41 -15.07
N LEU A 390 21.48 -11.40 -14.72
CA LEU A 390 20.04 -11.48 -14.97
C LEU A 390 19.33 -11.68 -13.64
N ARG A 391 18.27 -10.90 -13.39
CA ARG A 391 17.61 -10.89 -12.09
C ARG A 391 16.75 -12.14 -11.87
N ILE A 392 16.96 -12.79 -10.73
CA ILE A 392 16.18 -13.94 -10.28
C ILE A 392 14.80 -13.48 -9.80
N SER A 393 13.77 -14.22 -10.19
CA SER A 393 12.39 -14.03 -9.73
C SER A 393 11.80 -15.35 -9.26
N ALA A 394 11.16 -15.33 -8.09
CA ALA A 394 10.42 -16.46 -7.52
C ALA A 394 8.92 -16.43 -7.87
N ALA A 395 8.50 -15.59 -8.81
CA ALA A 395 7.08 -15.43 -9.16
C ALA A 395 6.32 -16.75 -9.42
N PRO A 396 6.87 -17.80 -10.09
CA PRO A 396 6.15 -19.06 -10.28
C PRO A 396 5.87 -19.78 -8.95
N ALA A 397 6.88 -19.88 -8.08
CA ALA A 397 6.73 -20.42 -6.74
C ALA A 397 5.76 -19.59 -5.88
N GLU A 398 5.80 -18.27 -5.97
CA GLU A 398 4.87 -17.37 -5.28
C GLU A 398 3.42 -17.54 -5.75
N ILE A 399 3.19 -17.67 -7.06
CA ILE A 399 1.86 -17.92 -7.63
C ILE A 399 1.34 -19.26 -7.15
N CYS A 400 2.19 -20.29 -7.15
CA CYS A 400 1.84 -21.61 -6.64
C CYS A 400 1.44 -21.55 -5.16
N LEU A 401 2.26 -20.90 -4.32
CA LEU A 401 1.97 -20.71 -2.90
C LEU A 401 0.66 -19.93 -2.69
N MET A 402 0.46 -18.81 -3.39
CA MET A 402 -0.76 -18.00 -3.30
C MET A 402 -2.03 -18.78 -3.65
N LYS A 403 -1.96 -19.66 -4.66
CA LYS A 403 -3.05 -20.55 -5.04
C LYS A 403 -3.30 -21.67 -4.02
N SER A 404 -2.26 -22.16 -3.35
CA SER A 404 -2.40 -23.18 -2.31
C SER A 404 -2.74 -22.62 -0.93
N LEU A 405 -2.74 -21.29 -0.74
CA LEU A 405 -3.10 -20.68 0.55
C LEU A 405 -4.53 -21.05 0.96
N PRO A 406 -4.80 -21.23 2.26
CA PRO A 406 -6.16 -21.27 2.78
C PRO A 406 -6.92 -19.99 2.39
N ASN A 407 -8.22 -20.12 2.10
CA ASN A 407 -9.03 -19.02 1.57
C ASN A 407 -8.99 -17.76 2.46
N LYS A 408 -8.95 -17.92 3.80
CA LYS A 408 -8.83 -16.81 4.74
C LYS A 408 -7.58 -15.96 4.50
N PHE A 409 -6.42 -16.58 4.25
CA PHE A 409 -5.17 -15.85 3.98
C PHE A 409 -5.17 -15.16 2.62
N ARG A 410 -5.79 -15.77 1.61
CA ARG A 410 -6.00 -15.10 0.31
C ARG A 410 -6.92 -13.89 0.47
N GLN A 411 -8.01 -14.03 1.22
CA GLN A 411 -8.92 -12.93 1.56
C GLN A 411 -8.23 -11.84 2.38
N THR A 412 -7.33 -12.19 3.31
CA THR A 412 -6.49 -11.23 4.05
C THR A 412 -5.62 -10.40 3.11
N TYR A 413 -4.92 -11.06 2.18
CA TYR A 413 -4.10 -10.36 1.18
C TYR A 413 -4.93 -9.38 0.35
N VAL A 414 -6.10 -9.84 -0.11
CA VAL A 414 -7.05 -9.05 -0.88
C VAL A 414 -7.59 -7.87 -0.06
N LEU A 415 -8.05 -8.11 1.17
CA LEU A 415 -8.61 -7.09 2.05
C LEU A 415 -7.60 -5.97 2.29
N ALA A 416 -6.33 -6.31 2.54
CA ALA A 416 -5.28 -5.30 2.69
C ALA A 416 -5.00 -4.50 1.41
N LYS A 417 -5.07 -5.15 0.23
CA LYS A 417 -4.98 -4.42 -1.05
C LYS A 417 -6.13 -3.42 -1.21
N VAL A 418 -7.35 -3.82 -0.82
CA VAL A 418 -8.52 -2.92 -0.86
C VAL A 418 -8.32 -1.77 0.12
N LEU A 419 -7.98 -2.06 1.38
CA LEU A 419 -7.80 -1.07 2.44
C LEU A 419 -6.79 0.02 2.03
N LYS A 420 -5.59 -0.36 1.56
CA LYS A 420 -4.59 0.65 1.15
C LYS A 420 -5.02 1.50 -0.05
N ASN A 421 -5.99 1.05 -0.86
CA ASN A 421 -6.48 1.76 -2.04
C ASN A 421 -7.65 2.70 -1.69
N VAL A 422 -8.50 2.31 -0.73
CA VAL A 422 -9.64 3.14 -0.29
C VAL A 422 -9.27 4.11 0.84
N CYS A 423 -8.11 3.94 1.46
CA CYS A 423 -7.63 4.86 2.49
C CYS A 423 -7.34 6.27 1.91
N PRO A 424 -7.73 7.33 2.63
CA PRO A 424 -7.31 8.70 2.34
C PRO A 424 -5.80 8.88 2.24
N CYS A 425 -5.37 9.91 1.51
CA CYS A 425 -3.97 10.33 1.52
C CYS A 425 -3.56 10.89 2.89
N ILE A 426 -2.26 10.84 3.18
CA ILE A 426 -1.69 11.37 4.41
C ILE A 426 -0.77 12.54 4.09
N ASP A 427 -1.00 13.64 4.81
CA ASP A 427 -0.13 14.81 4.84
C ASP A 427 0.69 14.80 6.13
N VAL A 428 2.02 14.75 5.97
CA VAL A 428 2.95 14.79 7.11
C VAL A 428 3.39 16.23 7.37
N GLU A 429 3.11 16.72 8.57
CA GLU A 429 3.56 18.05 9.03
C GLU A 429 5.02 18.00 9.47
N THR A 430 5.89 18.70 8.75
CA THR A 430 7.34 18.77 9.04
C THR A 430 7.71 19.87 10.04
N LYS A 431 6.78 20.80 10.35
CA LYS A 431 7.04 21.99 11.19
C LYS A 431 7.41 21.67 12.65
N GLN A 432 7.03 20.52 13.18
CA GLN A 432 7.25 20.16 14.59
C GLN A 432 8.59 19.45 14.84
N TYR A 433 9.31 19.03 13.80
CA TYR A 433 10.54 18.25 13.91
C TYR A 433 11.75 19.09 13.51
N LYS A 434 12.08 20.12 14.32
CA LYS A 434 13.37 20.81 14.20
C LYS A 434 14.45 19.91 14.76
N LEU A 435 15.16 19.19 13.88
CA LEU A 435 16.49 18.67 14.19
C LEU A 435 17.43 19.88 14.33
N GLU A 436 18.07 20.02 15.49
CA GLU A 436 18.85 21.22 15.89
C GLU A 436 20.03 21.56 14.96
N GLU A 437 20.36 20.72 13.98
CA GLU A 437 21.51 20.92 13.09
C GLU A 437 21.21 21.03 11.58
N VAL A 438 19.95 21.07 11.15
CA VAL A 438 19.64 21.12 9.70
C VAL A 438 18.79 22.33 9.34
N ASN A 439 19.34 23.21 8.49
CA ASN A 439 18.60 24.28 7.81
C ASN A 439 17.42 23.67 7.03
N LEU A 440 16.23 23.69 7.63
CA LEU A 440 14.99 23.25 7.01
C LEU A 440 14.51 24.33 6.04
N GLU A 441 14.82 24.19 4.76
CA GLU A 441 13.97 24.79 3.73
C GLU A 441 12.59 24.14 3.83
N TYR A 442 11.55 24.97 3.97
CA TYR A 442 10.17 24.53 4.13
C TYR A 442 9.69 23.78 2.88
N GLU A 443 9.85 22.46 2.83
CA GLU A 443 9.12 21.65 1.86
C GLU A 443 7.65 21.63 2.26
N LYS A 444 6.76 22.00 1.33
CA LYS A 444 5.30 21.85 1.48
C LYS A 444 4.99 20.41 1.91
N PRO A 445 3.98 20.19 2.78
CA PRO A 445 3.60 18.83 3.20
C PRO A 445 3.39 17.95 1.97
N ARG A 446 4.07 16.81 1.94
CA ARG A 446 4.04 15.89 0.81
C ARG A 446 2.88 14.91 0.98
N ARG A 447 1.78 15.22 0.30
CA ARG A 447 0.60 14.35 0.14
C ARG A 447 1.03 13.01 -0.43
N THR A 448 0.73 11.93 0.30
CA THR A 448 1.13 10.57 -0.09
C THR A 448 -0.01 9.59 0.17
N SER A 449 -0.33 8.77 -0.82
CA SER A 449 -1.34 7.72 -0.64
C SER A 449 -0.70 6.49 0.05
N PRO A 450 -1.41 5.80 0.96
CA PRO A 450 -0.95 4.50 1.48
C PRO A 450 -0.59 3.50 0.39
N SER A 451 -1.29 3.54 -0.75
CA SER A 451 -1.02 2.69 -1.92
C SER A 451 0.38 2.92 -2.54
N GLU A 452 0.91 4.14 -2.44
CA GLU A 452 2.24 4.50 -2.95
C GLU A 452 3.36 3.94 -2.05
N LEU A 453 3.10 3.85 -0.74
CA LEU A 453 4.09 3.44 0.26
C LEU A 453 4.06 1.94 0.55
N ILE A 454 2.88 1.34 0.56
CA ILE A 454 2.65 -0.07 0.90
C ILE A 454 2.45 -0.85 -0.39
N LYS A 455 3.54 -1.36 -0.97
CA LYS A 455 3.50 -2.09 -2.24
C LYS A 455 2.78 -3.43 -2.07
N SER A 456 2.06 -3.87 -3.11
CA SER A 456 1.32 -5.15 -3.08
C SER A 456 2.24 -6.36 -2.87
N TYR A 457 3.52 -6.24 -3.26
CA TYR A 457 4.54 -7.26 -3.00
C TYR A 457 4.93 -7.37 -1.51
N MET A 458 4.88 -6.27 -0.76
CA MET A 458 5.06 -6.29 0.70
C MET A 458 3.93 -7.07 1.36
N LEU A 459 2.68 -6.72 1.05
CA LEU A 459 1.49 -7.41 1.56
C LEU A 459 1.54 -8.92 1.26
N LYS A 460 2.00 -9.30 0.06
CA LYS A 460 2.11 -10.70 -0.35
C LYS A 460 3.10 -11.48 0.52
N ASN A 461 4.31 -10.94 0.67
CA ASN A 461 5.33 -11.56 1.52
C ASN A 461 4.89 -11.60 2.99
N SER A 462 4.20 -10.56 3.48
CA SER A 462 3.72 -10.55 4.86
C SER A 462 2.72 -11.67 5.13
N VAL A 463 1.78 -11.91 4.22
CA VAL A 463 0.84 -13.04 4.34
C VAL A 463 1.58 -14.38 4.43
N PHE A 464 2.63 -14.59 3.62
CA PHE A 464 3.42 -15.82 3.67
C PHE A 464 4.14 -15.97 5.02
N TYR A 465 4.79 -14.92 5.51
CA TYR A 465 5.46 -14.95 6.82
C TYR A 465 4.50 -15.16 8.00
N ILE A 466 3.30 -14.60 7.94
CA ILE A 466 2.31 -14.80 9.02
C ILE A 466 1.82 -16.24 9.04
N LEU A 467 1.53 -16.83 7.89
CA LEU A 467 1.12 -18.23 7.82
C LEU A 467 2.24 -19.15 8.35
N ASP A 468 3.47 -18.87 7.98
CA ASP A 468 4.66 -19.56 8.47
C ASP A 468 4.78 -19.45 10.01
N GLU A 469 4.69 -18.23 10.55
CA GLU A 469 4.73 -17.98 12.01
C GLU A 469 3.61 -18.71 12.77
N LEU A 470 2.38 -18.75 12.21
CA LEU A 470 1.24 -19.43 12.82
C LEU A 470 1.43 -20.95 12.84
N LYS A 471 1.94 -21.54 11.73
CA LYS A 471 2.27 -22.97 11.68
C LYS A 471 3.38 -23.35 12.65
N MET A 472 4.43 -22.53 12.77
CA MET A 472 5.50 -22.73 13.73
C MET A 472 5.01 -22.70 15.19
N LYS A 473 3.99 -21.90 15.49
CA LYS A 473 3.41 -21.79 16.84
C LYS A 473 2.30 -22.82 17.12
N ASN A 474 2.00 -23.72 16.18
CA ASN A 474 0.86 -24.65 16.25
C ASN A 474 -0.48 -23.95 16.57
N GLN A 475 -0.65 -22.69 16.15
CA GLN A 475 -1.93 -21.99 16.31
C GLN A 475 -2.91 -22.46 15.22
N LEU A 476 -4.16 -22.74 15.59
CA LEU A 476 -5.18 -23.18 14.64
C LEU A 476 -5.56 -22.03 13.70
N GLU A 477 -5.38 -22.24 12.40
CA GLU A 477 -5.81 -21.32 11.33
C GLU A 477 -7.32 -21.02 11.39
N ASP A 478 -8.11 -21.92 11.98
CA ASP A 478 -9.56 -21.79 12.10
C ASP A 478 -10.01 -20.81 13.17
N GLU A 479 -9.18 -20.52 14.17
CA GLU A 479 -9.52 -19.65 15.31
C GLU A 479 -9.52 -18.16 14.92
N LEU A 480 -8.74 -17.78 13.91
CA LEU A 480 -8.60 -16.38 13.49
C LEU A 480 -9.53 -16.06 12.31
N ASP A 481 -10.11 -14.86 12.32
CA ASP A 481 -10.84 -14.34 11.18
C ASP A 481 -9.97 -13.50 10.24
N VAL A 482 -10.50 -13.19 9.05
CA VAL A 482 -9.77 -12.44 8.01
C VAL A 482 -9.27 -11.09 8.51
N SER A 483 -10.04 -10.41 9.36
CA SER A 483 -9.69 -9.10 9.90
C SER A 483 -8.54 -9.20 10.90
N GLU A 484 -8.56 -10.20 11.77
CA GLU A 484 -7.50 -10.45 12.75
C GLU A 484 -6.17 -10.81 12.09
N ILE A 485 -6.19 -11.63 11.03
CA ILE A 485 -4.99 -11.94 10.25
C ILE A 485 -4.50 -10.68 9.51
N THR A 486 -5.42 -9.83 9.03
CA THR A 486 -5.07 -8.54 8.39
C THR A 486 -4.41 -7.59 9.38
N ILE A 487 -4.90 -7.53 10.61
CA ILE A 487 -4.29 -6.78 11.72
C ILE A 487 -2.87 -7.29 11.99
N LYS A 488 -2.69 -8.61 12.14
CA LYS A 488 -1.36 -9.22 12.32
C LYS A 488 -0.41 -8.85 11.18
N MET A 489 -0.92 -8.75 9.95
CA MET A 489 -0.12 -8.36 8.79
C MET A 489 0.36 -6.92 8.83
N TYR A 490 -0.50 -5.97 9.16
CA TYR A 490 -0.09 -4.57 9.27
C TYR A 490 0.79 -4.33 10.50
N ASN A 491 0.54 -5.04 11.61
CA ASN A 491 1.45 -5.05 12.75
C ASN A 491 2.82 -5.63 12.39
N PHE A 492 2.89 -6.68 11.57
CA PHE A 492 4.14 -7.21 11.05
C PHE A 492 4.88 -6.17 10.18
N LEU A 493 4.18 -5.45 9.31
CA LEU A 493 4.75 -4.36 8.51
C LEU A 493 5.29 -3.21 9.36
N LEU A 494 4.61 -2.88 10.48
CA LEU A 494 5.05 -1.87 11.44
C LEU A 494 6.46 -2.14 11.97
N ARG A 495 6.80 -3.42 12.22
CA ARG A 495 8.12 -3.83 12.72
C ARG A 495 9.28 -3.46 11.77
N PHE A 496 8.99 -3.30 10.48
CA PHE A 496 9.99 -2.89 9.47
C PHE A 496 10.10 -1.37 9.30
N VAL A 497 9.20 -0.62 9.93
CA VAL A 497 9.26 0.84 9.98
C VAL A 497 10.25 1.26 11.08
N ASP A 498 10.17 0.65 12.27
CA ASP A 498 10.86 1.06 13.52
C ASP A 498 12.39 0.76 13.63
N GLY A 499 13.11 0.44 12.55
CA GLY A 499 14.57 0.64 12.52
C GLY A 499 15.53 -0.43 13.08
N GLU A 500 15.10 -1.64 13.45
CA GLU A 500 16.05 -2.75 13.73
C GLU A 500 16.24 -3.74 12.56
N GLN A 501 15.22 -3.90 11.71
CA GLN A 501 15.29 -4.69 10.49
C GLN A 501 14.78 -3.87 9.31
N MET A 502 15.65 -3.06 8.71
CA MET A 502 15.30 -2.27 7.51
C MET A 502 14.97 -3.11 6.26
N ARG A 503 14.95 -4.45 6.34
CA ARG A 503 14.84 -5.33 5.18
C ARG A 503 13.81 -6.43 5.39
N MET A 504 12.70 -6.33 4.68
CA MET A 504 11.87 -7.49 4.39
C MET A 504 12.50 -8.24 3.23
N ARG A 505 12.85 -9.51 3.46
CA ARG A 505 13.36 -10.41 2.43
C ARG A 505 12.19 -10.97 1.62
N PRO A 506 12.37 -11.23 0.32
CA PRO A 506 11.43 -12.05 -0.43
C PRO A 506 11.38 -13.45 0.19
N TYR A 507 10.19 -14.01 0.37
CA TYR A 507 9.95 -15.24 1.13
C TYR A 507 10.80 -16.42 0.63
N PHE A 508 10.98 -16.54 -0.69
CA PHE A 508 11.71 -17.64 -1.33
C PHE A 508 13.17 -17.37 -1.66
N LEU A 509 13.65 -16.13 -1.54
CA LEU A 509 14.99 -15.74 -2.00
C LEU A 509 15.86 -15.31 -0.83
N SER A 510 17.04 -15.90 -0.73
CA SER A 510 18.04 -15.58 0.31
C SER A 510 18.77 -14.24 0.11
N SER A 511 18.44 -13.51 -0.97
CA SER A 511 19.12 -12.28 -1.37
C SER A 511 18.87 -11.11 -0.40
N ASP A 512 19.85 -10.20 -0.33
CA ASP A 512 19.75 -8.86 0.28
C ASP A 512 18.79 -7.89 -0.47
N ILE A 513 17.87 -8.42 -1.30
CA ILE A 513 16.86 -7.62 -1.99
C ILE A 513 15.90 -7.08 -0.93
N ASN A 514 16.00 -5.79 -0.65
CA ASN A 514 15.07 -5.11 0.21
C ASN A 514 13.76 -4.88 -0.53
N VAL A 515 12.66 -5.48 -0.05
CA VAL A 515 11.32 -5.20 -0.57
C VAL A 515 10.85 -3.78 -0.20
N PHE A 516 11.36 -3.22 0.90
CA PHE A 516 11.31 -1.79 1.15
C PHE A 516 12.33 -1.12 0.24
N GLU A 517 11.88 -0.25 -0.67
CA GLU A 517 12.78 0.45 -1.60
C GLU A 517 14.02 0.96 -0.86
N LYS A 518 15.20 0.50 -1.27
CA LYS A 518 16.46 1.18 -0.97
C LYS A 518 16.49 2.40 -1.89
N SER A 519 15.66 3.40 -1.59
CA SER A 519 15.83 4.72 -2.15
C SER A 519 17.26 5.14 -1.85
N LYS A 520 18.02 5.47 -2.92
CA LYS A 520 19.37 6.05 -2.91
C LYS A 520 19.63 6.86 -1.66
N GLU A 521 20.85 6.84 -1.12
CA GLU A 521 21.42 7.81 -0.14
C GLU A 521 20.49 8.99 0.13
N LEU A 522 19.42 8.70 0.87
CA LEU A 522 18.42 9.69 1.15
C LEU A 522 19.06 10.50 2.25
N SER A 523 18.94 11.82 2.16
CA SER A 523 19.26 12.63 3.33
C SER A 523 18.50 12.06 4.54
N LEU A 524 19.11 12.13 5.72
CA LEU A 524 18.47 11.70 6.97
C LEU A 524 17.02 12.21 7.07
N ASN A 525 16.79 13.45 6.64
CA ASN A 525 15.47 14.07 6.56
C ASN A 525 14.49 13.34 5.62
N LYS A 526 14.90 12.96 4.40
CA LYS A 526 14.02 12.24 3.47
C LYS A 526 13.69 10.84 3.97
N THR A 527 14.66 10.18 4.59
CA THR A 527 14.46 8.86 5.24
C THR A 527 13.46 8.97 6.38
N PHE A 528 13.62 9.99 7.23
CA PHE A 528 12.72 10.28 8.35
C PHE A 528 11.29 10.60 7.88
N ILE A 529 11.13 11.45 6.86
CA ILE A 529 9.80 11.78 6.31
C ILE A 529 9.14 10.52 5.73
N LEU A 530 9.86 9.70 4.95
CA LEU A 530 9.30 8.46 4.41
C LEU A 530 8.92 7.45 5.50
N HIS A 531 9.69 7.40 6.58
CA HIS A 531 9.34 6.62 7.77
C HIS A 531 8.00 7.08 8.33
N LEU A 532 7.87 8.36 8.68
CA LEU A 532 6.63 8.93 9.21
C LEU A 532 5.44 8.68 8.28
N GLN A 533 5.62 8.89 6.97
CA GLN A 533 4.57 8.65 5.98
C GLN A 533 4.12 7.19 5.97
N ARG A 534 5.06 6.23 5.99
CA ARG A 534 4.75 4.78 6.01
C ARG A 534 4.04 4.41 7.29
N GLU A 535 4.55 4.90 8.41
CA GLU A 535 4.02 4.60 9.73
C GLU A 535 2.59 5.10 9.90
N SER A 536 2.34 6.38 9.57
CA SER A 536 1.00 6.96 9.60
C SER A 536 0.06 6.24 8.65
N SER A 537 0.54 5.79 7.48
CA SER A 537 -0.26 5.01 6.52
C SER A 537 -0.71 3.68 7.10
N ILE A 538 0.18 2.97 7.76
CA ILE A 538 -0.19 1.69 8.38
C ILE A 538 -1.12 1.92 9.58
N LYS A 539 -0.85 2.93 10.43
CA LYS A 539 -1.72 3.28 11.57
C LYS A 539 -3.14 3.63 11.11
N LEU A 540 -3.26 4.37 10.00
CA LEU A 540 -4.56 4.71 9.42
C LEU A 540 -5.34 3.44 9.07
N VAL A 541 -4.68 2.47 8.44
CA VAL A 541 -5.30 1.17 8.12
C VAL A 541 -5.65 0.37 9.38
N LEU A 542 -4.75 0.32 10.38
CA LEU A 542 -5.00 -0.36 11.65
C LEU A 542 -6.20 0.25 12.41
N GLY A 543 -6.36 1.58 12.40
CA GLY A 543 -7.54 2.21 12.98
C GLY A 543 -8.84 1.92 12.22
N ILE A 544 -8.79 1.78 10.88
CA ILE A 544 -9.94 1.30 10.10
C ILE A 544 -10.32 -0.14 10.50
N LEU A 545 -9.32 -0.96 10.83
CA LEU A 545 -9.49 -2.31 11.35
C LEU A 545 -9.91 -2.35 12.84
N ASN A 546 -10.10 -1.19 13.49
CA ASN A 546 -10.39 -1.04 14.91
C ASN A 546 -9.31 -1.64 15.84
N GLU A 547 -8.06 -1.69 15.39
CA GLU A 547 -6.93 -2.21 16.17
C GLU A 547 -6.27 -1.11 17.00
N GLN A 548 -5.89 -1.44 18.24
CA GLN A 548 -5.06 -0.55 19.05
C GLN A 548 -3.60 -0.57 18.61
N PHE A 549 -3.07 0.61 18.33
CA PHE A 549 -1.64 0.84 18.14
C PHE A 549 -1.08 1.63 19.34
N THR A 550 0.12 1.29 19.76
CA THR A 550 0.74 1.84 20.98
C THR A 550 1.11 3.31 20.79
N ARG A 551 1.08 4.09 21.89
CA ARG A 551 1.55 5.49 21.87
C ARG A 551 3.05 5.58 21.62
N GLU A 552 3.78 4.52 21.93
CA GLU A 552 5.20 4.37 21.64
C GLU A 552 5.48 4.40 20.13
N CYS A 553 4.54 3.98 19.28
CA CYS A 553 4.64 4.23 17.84
C CYS A 553 4.43 5.74 17.52
N LEU A 554 3.67 6.50 18.29
CA LEU A 554 3.50 7.95 18.04
C LEU A 554 4.75 8.76 18.42
N ALA A 555 5.56 8.25 19.34
CA ALA A 555 6.85 8.82 19.64
C ALA A 555 7.82 8.29 18.60
N ALA A 556 8.08 9.06 17.55
CA ALA A 556 9.24 8.81 16.70
C ALA A 556 10.45 8.65 17.63
N LYS A 557 10.92 7.41 17.84
CA LYS A 557 12.16 7.16 18.56
C LYS A 557 13.25 7.70 17.65
N MET A 558 13.59 8.97 17.86
CA MET A 558 14.80 9.54 17.30
C MET A 558 15.96 8.75 17.89
N PHE A 559 16.55 7.87 17.09
CA PHE A 559 17.86 7.29 17.33
C PHE A 559 18.89 8.05 16.52
#